data_AF-A0A1G6B8L1-F1
#
_entry.id   AF-A0A1G6B8L1-F1
#
_cell.length_a   1.000
_cell.length_b   1.000
_cell.length_c   1.000
_cell.angle_alpha   90.00
_cell.angle_beta   90.00
_cell.angle_gamma   90.00
#
_symmetry.space_group_name_H-M   'P 1'
#
loop_
_entity.id
_entity.type
_entity.pdbx_description
1 polymer ?
#
loop_
_entity_poly.entity_id
_entity_poly.type
_entity_poly.pdbx_seq_one_letter_code
_entity_poly.pdbx_strand_id
1 'polypeptide(L)'
;MSKYAIYKSDTGYYYYEYHETLESLEGTPFYGIVTEDKLPVVFDGQGGYFHFTEDDFQFVKIVECEGRPLTLEQMFFKNDENFKLGWMSPDGDTYSCDYTSHTKCATLLAEKFCPGAKLPERALGKAGWLKIIDSWDGVQREHGQFVYSLTGKVTKRQADRLFDLGLYNNEEVRRMIADCEDVW
;
A
#
# COMPACT_ATOMS: atom_id res chain seq x y z
N MET A 1 16.45 -9.58 -17.97
CA MET A 1 15.41 -10.07 -17.04
C MET A 1 15.90 -9.76 -15.63
N SER A 2 15.05 -9.26 -14.74
CA SER A 2 15.49 -8.84 -13.39
C SER A 2 15.07 -9.87 -12.35
N LYS A 3 15.87 -10.03 -11.30
CA LYS A 3 15.55 -10.87 -10.14
C LYS A 3 15.01 -10.02 -9.00
N TYR A 4 14.04 -10.57 -8.28
CA TYR A 4 13.41 -9.91 -7.14
C TYR A 4 13.28 -10.87 -5.97
N ALA A 5 13.66 -10.40 -4.78
CA ALA A 5 13.34 -11.08 -3.53
C ALA A 5 11.95 -10.65 -3.07
N ILE A 6 11.06 -11.62 -2.87
CA ILE A 6 9.68 -11.41 -2.42
C ILE A 6 9.59 -11.66 -0.93
N TYR A 7 8.89 -10.76 -0.24
CA TYR A 7 8.67 -10.79 1.20
C TYR A 7 7.18 -10.66 1.50
N LYS A 8 6.75 -11.14 2.67
CA LYS A 8 5.37 -11.10 3.15
C LYS A 8 5.24 -10.16 4.36
N SER A 9 4.20 -9.34 4.35
CA SER A 9 3.72 -8.59 5.51
C SER A 9 2.28 -8.98 5.84
N ASP A 10 1.73 -8.40 6.90
CA ASP A 10 0.33 -8.61 7.31
C ASP A 10 -0.67 -8.03 6.31
N THR A 11 -0.25 -7.05 5.50
CA THR A 11 -1.14 -6.32 4.57
C THR A 11 -0.93 -6.70 3.11
N GLY A 12 0.03 -7.57 2.79
CA GLY A 12 0.36 -7.95 1.43
C GLY A 12 1.75 -8.54 1.26
N TYR A 13 2.25 -8.49 0.03
CA TYR A 13 3.61 -8.86 -0.33
C TYR A 13 4.37 -7.62 -0.82
N TYR A 14 5.67 -7.58 -0.55
CA TYR A 14 6.56 -6.58 -1.11
C TYR A 14 7.77 -7.24 -1.74
N TYR A 15 8.51 -6.47 -2.52
CA TYR A 15 9.65 -6.97 -3.26
C TYR A 15 10.77 -5.95 -3.29
N TYR A 16 11.99 -6.47 -3.35
CA TYR A 16 13.20 -5.70 -3.61
C TYR A 16 13.94 -6.31 -4.79
N GLU A 17 14.59 -5.46 -5.58
CA GLU A 17 15.47 -5.93 -6.66
C GLU A 17 16.65 -6.69 -6.03
N TYR A 18 16.97 -7.87 -6.57
CA TYR A 18 17.91 -8.81 -6.00
C TYR A 18 19.12 -9.01 -6.93
N HIS A 19 20.31 -8.92 -6.35
CA HIS A 19 21.58 -9.03 -7.06
C HIS A 19 22.53 -9.97 -6.32
N GLU A 20 22.94 -11.04 -7.01
CA GLU A 20 23.82 -12.09 -6.46
C GLU A 20 25.21 -12.11 -7.09
N THR A 21 25.43 -11.33 -8.16
CA THR A 21 26.72 -11.21 -8.85
C THR A 21 27.06 -9.74 -9.10
N LEU A 22 28.36 -9.42 -9.21
CA LEU A 22 28.79 -8.07 -9.57
C LEU A 22 28.32 -7.65 -10.97
N GLU A 23 28.26 -8.58 -11.92
CA GLU A 23 27.76 -8.34 -13.28
C GLU A 23 26.29 -7.87 -13.25
N SER A 24 25.47 -8.45 -12.38
CA SER A 24 24.06 -8.04 -12.24
C SER A 24 23.90 -6.59 -11.75
N LEU A 25 24.95 -5.97 -11.20
CA LEU A 25 24.94 -4.58 -10.75
C LEU A 25 25.29 -3.60 -11.86
N GLU A 26 25.75 -4.04 -13.03
CA GLU A 26 26.10 -3.15 -14.13
C GLU A 26 24.92 -2.23 -14.52
N GLY A 27 25.20 -0.93 -14.65
CA GLY A 27 24.18 0.08 -14.94
C GLY A 27 23.34 0.51 -13.73
N THR A 28 23.53 -0.09 -12.56
CA THR A 28 22.89 0.35 -11.31
C THR A 28 23.75 1.43 -10.61
N PRO A 29 23.16 2.25 -9.72
CA PRO A 29 23.92 3.22 -8.92
C PRO A 29 24.97 2.59 -7.99
N PHE A 30 24.89 1.28 -7.75
CA PHE A 30 25.76 0.55 -6.84
C PHE A 30 26.90 -0.20 -7.54
N TYR A 31 26.98 -0.10 -8.87
CA TYR A 31 28.09 -0.64 -9.64
C TYR A 31 29.42 -0.01 -9.19
N GLY A 32 30.40 -0.87 -8.84
CA GLY A 32 31.69 -0.44 -8.30
C GLY A 32 31.67 0.05 -6.85
N ILE A 33 30.52 0.07 -6.18
CA ILE A 33 30.36 0.39 -4.75
C ILE A 33 30.18 -0.89 -3.92
N VAL A 34 29.35 -1.81 -4.41
CA VAL A 34 29.19 -3.14 -3.81
C VAL A 34 30.34 -4.03 -4.26
N THR A 35 30.92 -4.75 -3.32
CA THR A 35 32.04 -5.67 -3.49
C THR A 35 31.54 -7.12 -3.31
N GLU A 36 32.31 -8.11 -3.79
CA GLU A 36 31.87 -9.52 -3.78
C GLU A 36 31.50 -10.02 -2.38
N ASP A 37 32.21 -9.57 -1.34
CA ASP A 37 31.97 -9.95 0.06
C ASP A 37 30.63 -9.46 0.63
N LYS A 38 29.99 -8.50 -0.04
CA LYS A 38 28.69 -7.96 0.37
C LYS A 38 27.52 -8.65 -0.32
N LEU A 39 27.78 -9.40 -1.39
CA LEU A 39 26.75 -10.14 -2.11
C LEU A 39 26.27 -11.34 -1.28
N PRO A 40 25.02 -11.79 -1.47
CA PRO A 40 23.97 -11.15 -2.27
C PRO A 40 23.41 -9.88 -1.61
N VAL A 41 22.88 -8.96 -2.41
CA VAL A 41 22.24 -7.72 -1.92
C VAL A 41 20.84 -7.54 -2.50
N VAL A 42 20.02 -6.78 -1.78
CA VAL A 42 18.72 -6.28 -2.24
C VAL A 42 18.69 -4.75 -2.22
N PHE A 43 18.04 -4.14 -3.20
CA PHE A 43 17.87 -2.68 -3.29
C PHE A 43 16.53 -2.24 -2.72
N ASP A 44 16.55 -1.19 -1.89
CA ASP A 44 15.36 -0.69 -1.20
C ASP A 44 14.44 0.19 -2.07
N GLY A 45 14.90 0.54 -3.28
CA GLY A 45 14.22 1.43 -4.22
C GLY A 45 14.24 2.91 -3.82
N GLN A 46 14.95 3.28 -2.76
CA GLN A 46 15.09 4.63 -2.21
C GLN A 46 16.55 5.12 -2.19
N GLY A 47 17.45 4.39 -2.85
CA GLY A 47 18.87 4.74 -2.95
C GLY A 47 19.75 4.06 -1.89
N GLY A 48 19.22 3.04 -1.20
CA GLY A 48 19.96 2.14 -0.33
C GLY A 48 20.01 0.70 -0.86
N TYR A 49 20.87 -0.10 -0.23
CA TYR A 49 20.93 -1.55 -0.39
C TYR A 49 21.19 -2.22 0.95
N PHE A 50 20.77 -3.48 1.07
CA PHE A 50 21.01 -4.32 2.23
C PHE A 50 21.60 -5.65 1.80
N HIS A 51 22.37 -6.27 2.68
CA HIS A 51 22.78 -7.66 2.50
C HIS A 51 21.54 -8.56 2.58
N PHE A 52 21.42 -9.51 1.66
CA PHE A 52 20.30 -10.44 1.61
C PHE A 52 20.57 -11.66 2.49
N THR A 53 19.58 -12.05 3.28
CA THR A 53 19.62 -13.25 4.13
C THR A 53 18.39 -14.12 3.86
N GLU A 54 18.60 -15.38 3.48
CA GLU A 54 17.51 -16.33 3.24
C GLU A 54 16.69 -16.66 4.49
N ASP A 55 17.29 -16.53 5.68
CA ASP A 55 16.65 -16.80 6.98
C ASP A 55 15.76 -15.65 7.50
N ASP A 56 15.53 -14.61 6.69
CA ASP A 56 14.58 -13.56 7.04
C ASP A 56 13.16 -14.15 7.11
N PHE A 57 12.49 -14.01 8.27
CA PHE A 57 11.17 -14.60 8.50
C PHE A 57 10.08 -14.08 7.56
N GLN A 58 10.28 -12.91 6.95
CA GLN A 58 9.37 -12.33 5.98
C GLN A 58 9.69 -12.79 4.56
N PHE A 59 10.91 -13.30 4.29
CA PHE A 59 11.31 -13.75 2.97
C PHE A 59 10.48 -14.96 2.53
N VAL A 60 10.08 -14.96 1.26
CA VAL A 60 9.22 -15.98 0.66
C VAL A 60 9.95 -16.74 -0.44
N LYS A 61 10.51 -16.02 -1.42
CA LYS A 61 11.20 -16.59 -2.58
C LYS A 61 11.89 -15.53 -3.42
N ILE A 62 12.83 -15.96 -4.25
CA ILE A 62 13.34 -15.18 -5.38
C ILE A 62 12.49 -15.49 -6.63
N VAL A 63 12.19 -14.47 -7.41
CA VAL A 63 11.51 -14.59 -8.71
C VAL A 63 12.29 -13.85 -9.78
N GLU A 64 12.19 -14.33 -11.02
CA GLU A 64 12.77 -13.68 -12.19
C GLU A 64 11.65 -13.29 -13.16
N CYS A 65 11.57 -12.02 -13.55
CA CYS A 65 10.55 -11.55 -14.48
C CYS A 65 10.98 -10.28 -15.22
N GLU A 66 10.24 -9.95 -16.27
CA GLU A 66 10.28 -8.63 -16.89
C GLU A 66 9.22 -7.73 -16.24
N GLY A 67 9.61 -6.52 -15.83
CA GLY A 67 8.71 -5.58 -15.18
C GLY A 67 8.44 -5.91 -13.70
N ARG A 68 7.21 -5.61 -13.25
CA ARG A 68 6.80 -5.69 -11.84
C ARG A 68 6.47 -7.14 -11.43
N PRO A 69 7.06 -7.69 -10.37
CA PRO A 69 6.87 -9.10 -9.98
C PRO A 69 5.54 -9.41 -9.28
N LEU A 70 4.85 -8.39 -8.77
CA LEU A 70 3.61 -8.53 -8.01
C LEU A 70 2.48 -7.67 -8.60
N THR A 71 1.27 -8.22 -8.59
CA THR A 71 0.05 -7.47 -8.91
C THR A 71 -0.37 -6.58 -7.74
N LEU A 72 -1.26 -5.60 -7.99
CA LEU A 72 -1.82 -4.74 -6.97
C LEU A 72 -2.41 -5.55 -5.80
N GLU A 73 -3.27 -6.53 -6.09
CA GLU A 73 -3.93 -7.35 -5.09
C GLU A 73 -2.99 -8.30 -4.33
N GLN A 74 -1.81 -8.61 -4.89
CA GLN A 74 -0.75 -9.29 -4.13
C GLN A 74 -0.03 -8.32 -3.20
N MET A 75 0.19 -7.07 -3.63
CA MET A 75 0.90 -6.08 -2.81
C MET A 75 0.06 -5.50 -1.69
N PHE A 76 -1.25 -5.40 -1.91
CA PHE A 76 -2.21 -4.83 -0.97
C PHE A 76 -3.44 -5.72 -0.94
N PHE A 77 -3.61 -6.47 0.15
CA PHE A 77 -4.71 -7.42 0.26
C PHE A 77 -6.05 -6.72 0.13
N LYS A 78 -6.85 -7.23 -0.81
CA LYS A 78 -8.18 -6.69 -1.11
C LYS A 78 -9.20 -7.29 -0.14
N ASN A 79 -10.01 -6.45 0.50
CA ASN A 79 -11.09 -6.86 1.41
C ASN A 79 -10.62 -7.78 2.53
N ASP A 80 -9.41 -7.57 3.04
CA ASP A 80 -8.85 -8.36 4.16
C ASP A 80 -9.76 -8.27 5.39
N GLU A 81 -9.97 -9.40 6.07
CA GLU A 81 -10.76 -9.49 7.31
C GLU A 81 -10.10 -8.72 8.46
N ASN A 82 -8.77 -8.58 8.42
CA ASN A 82 -7.97 -7.84 9.38
C ASN A 82 -7.60 -6.45 8.85
N PHE A 83 -8.36 -5.89 7.89
CA PHE A 83 -8.11 -4.54 7.38
C PHE A 83 -8.10 -3.51 8.52
N LYS A 84 -6.99 -2.77 8.64
CA LYS A 84 -6.83 -1.70 9.62
C LYS A 84 -6.81 -0.32 9.00
N LEU A 85 -5.98 -0.16 7.97
CA LEU A 85 -5.76 1.10 7.26
C LEU A 85 -5.41 0.83 5.80
N GLY A 86 -5.61 1.85 4.96
CA GLY A 86 -5.36 1.76 3.52
C GLY A 86 -6.29 2.63 2.70
N TRP A 87 -6.81 2.09 1.60
CA TRP A 87 -7.69 2.81 0.69
C TRP A 87 -9.01 2.06 0.47
N MET A 88 -10.10 2.81 0.32
CA MET A 88 -11.43 2.27 0.05
C MET A 88 -11.99 2.87 -1.25
N SER A 89 -12.43 2.02 -2.16
CA SER A 89 -13.06 2.43 -3.42
C SER A 89 -14.46 3.00 -3.19
N PRO A 90 -15.04 3.72 -4.18
CA PRO A 90 -16.46 4.11 -4.15
C PRO A 90 -17.46 2.96 -3.95
N ASP A 91 -17.07 1.74 -4.33
CA ASP A 91 -17.89 0.53 -4.20
C ASP A 91 -17.70 -0.18 -2.86
N GLY A 92 -16.84 0.33 -1.98
CA GLY A 92 -16.55 -0.23 -0.66
C GLY A 92 -15.43 -1.28 -0.64
N ASP A 93 -14.75 -1.52 -1.77
CA ASP A 93 -13.59 -2.43 -1.80
C ASP A 93 -12.42 -1.81 -1.04
N THR A 94 -11.82 -2.54 -0.11
CA THR A 94 -10.66 -2.09 0.66
C THR A 94 -9.37 -2.67 0.12
N TYR A 95 -8.28 -1.91 0.23
CA TYR A 95 -6.92 -2.31 -0.09
C TYR A 95 -6.01 -2.00 1.09
N SER A 96 -5.60 -3.05 1.82
CA SER A 96 -4.79 -2.94 3.05
C SER A 96 -3.39 -2.42 2.74
N CYS A 97 -2.91 -1.43 3.48
CA CYS A 97 -1.50 -1.08 3.49
C CYS A 97 -1.05 -0.73 4.91
N ASP A 98 0.26 -0.72 5.15
CA ASP A 98 0.82 -0.19 6.40
C ASP A 98 0.94 1.35 6.35
N TYR A 99 1.30 1.95 7.48
CA TYR A 99 1.40 3.41 7.64
C TYR A 99 2.43 4.05 6.69
N THR A 100 3.46 3.32 6.28
CA THR A 100 4.52 3.83 5.39
C THR A 100 4.21 3.60 3.92
N SER A 101 3.21 2.77 3.60
CA SER A 101 2.89 2.37 2.23
C SER A 101 1.64 3.03 1.64
N HIS A 102 0.96 3.95 2.33
CA HIS A 102 -0.23 4.65 1.80
C HIS A 102 0.02 5.29 0.43
N THR A 103 1.14 5.99 0.27
CA THR A 103 1.51 6.67 -0.98
C THR A 103 1.79 5.65 -2.10
N LYS A 104 2.45 4.54 -1.76
CA LYS A 104 2.75 3.46 -2.71
C LYS A 104 1.47 2.78 -3.17
N CYS A 105 0.57 2.46 -2.24
CA CYS A 105 -0.76 1.92 -2.53
C CYS A 105 -1.56 2.85 -3.43
N ALA A 106 -1.61 4.14 -3.10
CA ALA A 106 -2.27 5.15 -3.91
C ALA A 106 -1.72 5.23 -5.34
N THR A 107 -0.40 5.12 -5.49
CA THR A 107 0.25 5.13 -6.80
C THR A 107 -0.22 3.96 -7.66
N LEU A 108 -0.20 2.74 -7.11
CA LEU A 108 -0.60 1.55 -7.86
C LEU A 108 -2.12 1.51 -8.14
N LEU A 109 -2.92 2.01 -7.20
CA LEU A 109 -4.36 2.19 -7.40
C LEU A 109 -4.63 3.20 -8.51
N ALA A 110 -3.94 4.33 -8.52
CA ALA A 110 -4.11 5.35 -9.56
C ALA A 110 -3.64 4.84 -10.93
N GLU A 111 -2.56 4.07 -11.02
CA GLU A 111 -2.14 3.41 -12.27
C GLU A 111 -3.27 2.55 -12.86
N LYS A 112 -3.99 1.81 -12.01
CA LYS A 112 -5.08 0.91 -12.41
C LYS A 112 -6.39 1.62 -12.71
N PHE A 113 -6.81 2.55 -11.84
CA PHE A 113 -8.16 3.13 -11.85
C PHE A 113 -8.20 4.59 -12.36
N CYS A 114 -7.06 5.26 -12.45
CA CYS A 114 -6.94 6.65 -12.90
C CYS A 114 -5.73 6.80 -13.85
N PRO A 115 -5.66 6.04 -14.96
CA PRO A 115 -4.47 5.98 -15.80
C PRO A 115 -4.06 7.37 -16.30
N GLY A 116 -2.76 7.69 -16.20
CA GLY A 116 -2.20 9.00 -16.57
C GLY A 116 -2.28 10.07 -15.48
N ALA A 117 -2.77 9.75 -14.28
CA ALA A 117 -2.77 10.67 -13.15
C ALA A 117 -1.34 11.06 -12.72
N LYS A 118 -1.05 12.37 -12.73
CA LYS A 118 0.23 12.91 -12.22
C LYS A 118 0.31 13.02 -10.69
N LEU A 119 -0.85 13.07 -10.04
CA LEU A 119 -0.99 13.20 -8.59
C LEU A 119 -1.92 12.09 -8.09
N PRO A 120 -1.39 10.90 -7.77
CA PRO A 120 -2.19 9.70 -7.47
C PRO A 120 -3.26 9.89 -6.40
N GLU A 121 -2.87 10.34 -5.19
CA GLU A 121 -3.83 10.52 -4.07
C GLU A 121 -4.95 11.52 -4.43
N ARG A 122 -4.60 12.62 -5.09
CA ARG A 122 -5.59 13.63 -5.52
C ARG A 122 -6.51 13.09 -6.60
N ALA A 123 -6.01 12.27 -7.52
CA ALA A 123 -6.82 11.65 -8.56
C ALA A 123 -7.81 10.65 -7.97
N LEU A 124 -7.34 9.77 -7.07
CA LEU A 124 -8.19 8.83 -6.33
C LEU A 124 -9.25 9.58 -5.50
N GLY A 125 -8.85 10.59 -4.74
CA GLY A 125 -9.79 11.39 -3.95
C GLY A 125 -10.86 12.07 -4.82
N LYS A 126 -10.49 12.62 -5.99
CA LYS A 126 -11.46 13.18 -6.95
C LYS A 126 -12.40 12.14 -7.53
N ALA A 127 -11.92 10.90 -7.68
CA ALA A 127 -12.71 9.76 -8.11
C ALA A 127 -13.57 9.15 -6.97
N GLY A 128 -13.57 9.75 -5.77
CA GLY A 128 -14.40 9.31 -4.65
C GLY A 128 -13.80 8.21 -3.79
N TRP A 129 -12.51 7.92 -3.93
CA TRP A 129 -11.81 7.00 -3.03
C TRP A 129 -11.60 7.65 -1.67
N LEU A 130 -11.70 6.84 -0.62
CA LEU A 130 -11.39 7.26 0.75
C LEU A 130 -10.00 6.75 1.14
N LYS A 131 -9.27 7.59 1.86
CA LYS A 131 -8.06 7.19 2.56
C LYS A 131 -8.44 6.82 3.99
N ILE A 132 -8.25 5.56 4.35
CA ILE A 132 -8.43 5.09 5.73
C ILE A 132 -7.08 5.23 6.41
N ILE A 133 -6.98 6.19 7.30
CA ILE A 133 -5.73 6.60 7.95
C ILE A 133 -5.45 5.71 9.15
N ASP A 134 -6.50 5.25 9.84
CA ASP A 134 -6.37 4.41 11.00
C ASP A 134 -7.53 3.45 11.20
N SER A 135 -7.30 2.44 12.02
CA SER A 135 -8.31 1.52 12.53
C SER A 135 -8.86 2.02 13.85
N TRP A 136 -10.16 1.82 14.10
CA TRP A 136 -10.73 2.08 15.41
C TRP A 136 -10.58 0.87 16.32
N ASP A 137 -9.61 0.91 17.23
CA ASP A 137 -9.44 -0.09 18.31
C ASP A 137 -10.15 0.30 19.61
N GLY A 138 -10.84 1.45 19.63
CA GLY A 138 -11.54 1.99 20.81
C GLY A 138 -10.63 2.63 21.86
N VAL A 139 -9.30 2.57 21.68
CA VAL A 139 -8.28 3.10 22.60
C VAL A 139 -7.73 4.42 22.09
N GLN A 140 -7.50 4.54 20.77
CA GLN A 140 -6.93 5.75 20.18
C GLN A 140 -7.95 6.86 19.99
N ARG A 141 -8.11 7.70 21.02
CA ARG A 141 -9.03 8.86 21.01
C ARG A 141 -8.37 10.16 20.54
N GLU A 142 -7.05 10.16 20.37
CA GLU A 142 -6.28 11.38 20.07
C GLU A 142 -6.02 11.59 18.58
N HIS A 143 -6.32 10.60 17.74
CA HIS A 143 -6.17 10.72 16.30
C HIS A 143 -7.27 11.62 15.74
N GLY A 144 -6.88 12.77 15.20
CA GLY A 144 -7.81 13.79 14.73
C GLY A 144 -8.58 13.43 13.45
N GLN A 145 -8.17 12.37 12.74
CA GLN A 145 -8.81 11.93 11.50
C GLN A 145 -8.57 10.44 11.26
N PHE A 146 -9.67 9.69 11.08
CA PHE A 146 -9.63 8.25 10.80
C PHE A 146 -9.89 7.97 9.33
N VAL A 147 -10.76 8.77 8.72
CA VAL A 147 -11.11 8.66 7.31
C VAL A 147 -10.95 10.01 6.64
N TYR A 148 -10.35 10.02 5.46
CA TYR A 148 -10.21 11.22 4.65
C TYR A 148 -10.92 11.06 3.31
N SER A 149 -11.88 11.96 3.06
CA SER A 149 -12.53 12.17 1.76
C SER A 149 -12.13 13.53 1.19
N LEU A 150 -11.51 13.54 0.01
CA LEU A 150 -11.16 14.80 -0.67
C LEU A 150 -12.42 15.60 -1.08
N THR A 151 -13.52 14.90 -1.41
CA THR A 151 -14.77 15.54 -1.86
C THR A 151 -15.69 15.90 -0.70
N GLY A 152 -15.37 15.43 0.52
CA GLY A 152 -16.27 15.49 1.67
C GLY A 152 -17.50 14.60 1.53
N LYS A 153 -17.53 13.72 0.52
CA LYS A 153 -18.64 12.79 0.26
C LYS A 153 -18.16 11.36 0.47
N VAL A 154 -19.04 10.52 1.00
CA VAL A 154 -18.89 9.06 0.95
C VAL A 154 -20.09 8.47 0.20
N THR A 155 -20.00 7.24 -0.30
CA THR A 155 -21.15 6.52 -0.90
C THR A 155 -21.84 5.68 0.17
N LYS A 156 -23.09 5.25 -0.08
CA LYS A 156 -23.76 4.30 0.81
C LYS A 156 -22.95 3.02 1.03
N ARG A 157 -22.32 2.46 -0.02
CA ARG A 157 -21.48 1.26 0.11
C ARG A 157 -20.24 1.50 0.96
N GLN A 158 -19.64 2.68 0.87
CA GLN A 158 -18.54 3.05 1.75
C GLN A 158 -19.01 3.21 3.19
N ALA A 159 -20.17 3.83 3.43
CA ALA A 159 -20.75 3.96 4.77
C ALA A 159 -21.04 2.58 5.40
N ASP A 160 -21.68 1.69 4.65
CA ASP A 160 -21.93 0.30 5.09
C ASP A 160 -20.61 -0.41 5.44
N ARG A 161 -19.59 -0.26 4.59
CA ARG A 161 -18.27 -0.86 4.85
C ARG A 161 -17.57 -0.27 6.06
N LEU A 162 -17.66 1.05 6.27
CA LEU A 162 -17.09 1.72 7.46
C LEU A 162 -17.77 1.24 8.75
N PHE A 163 -19.06 0.90 8.68
CA PHE A 163 -19.77 0.25 9.79
C PHE A 163 -19.21 -1.15 10.08
N ASP A 164 -19.06 -1.99 9.05
CA ASP A 164 -18.51 -3.34 9.18
C ASP A 164 -17.08 -3.35 9.77
N LEU A 165 -16.27 -2.34 9.42
CA LEU A 165 -14.92 -2.16 9.94
C LEU A 165 -14.87 -1.59 11.37
N GLY A 166 -16.02 -1.28 11.98
CA GLY A 166 -16.11 -0.70 13.33
C GLY A 166 -15.70 0.77 13.42
N LEU A 167 -15.33 1.40 12.30
CA LEU A 167 -14.95 2.82 12.22
C LEU A 167 -16.12 3.76 12.49
N TYR A 168 -17.35 3.30 12.33
CA TYR A 168 -18.55 4.04 12.73
C TYR A 168 -18.61 4.38 14.23
N ASN A 169 -17.80 3.74 15.09
CA ASN A 169 -17.75 4.13 16.51
C ASN A 169 -17.02 5.46 16.73
N ASN A 170 -16.27 5.93 15.73
CA ASN A 170 -15.58 7.22 15.76
C ASN A 170 -16.56 8.38 15.45
N GLU A 171 -16.46 9.49 16.19
CA GLU A 171 -17.36 10.65 16.02
C GLU A 171 -17.17 11.38 14.69
N GLU A 172 -15.92 11.52 14.21
CA GLU A 172 -15.60 12.14 12.91
C GLU A 172 -16.21 11.35 11.76
N VAL A 173 -16.05 10.02 11.79
CA VAL A 173 -16.62 9.13 10.77
C VAL A 173 -18.15 9.17 10.78
N ARG A 174 -18.79 9.15 11.96
CA ARG A 174 -20.27 9.27 12.06
C ARG A 174 -20.78 10.57 11.46
N ARG A 175 -20.10 11.68 11.77
CA ARG A 175 -20.50 12.99 11.26
C ARG A 175 -20.35 13.07 9.74
N MET A 176 -19.24 12.59 9.20
CA MET A 176 -19.01 12.52 7.75
C MET A 176 -20.10 11.69 7.04
N ILE A 177 -20.51 10.56 7.63
CA ILE A 177 -21.61 9.74 7.10
C ILE A 177 -22.93 10.51 7.15
N ALA A 178 -23.29 11.07 8.30
CA ALA A 178 -24.55 11.82 8.49
C ALA A 178 -24.68 13.00 7.54
N ASP A 179 -23.60 13.75 7.30
CA ASP A 179 -23.57 14.89 6.36
C ASP A 179 -23.84 14.46 4.89
N CYS A 180 -23.80 13.16 4.60
CA CYS A 180 -24.02 12.61 3.27
C CYS A 180 -25.30 11.76 3.14
N GLU A 181 -26.01 11.45 4.23
CA GLU A 181 -27.21 10.59 4.20
C GLU A 181 -28.34 11.16 3.32
N ASP A 182 -28.50 12.48 3.30
CA ASP A 182 -29.53 13.18 2.52
C ASP A 182 -29.25 13.20 1.00
N VAL A 183 -28.05 12.78 0.57
CA VAL A 183 -27.59 12.85 -0.82
C VAL A 183 -27.40 11.47 -1.46
N TRP A 184 -27.80 10.40 -0.77
CA TRP A 184 -27.68 9.00 -1.20
C TRP A 184 -28.98 8.35 -1.69
#